data_AF-A0A957Z2W5-F1
#
_entry.id   AF-A0A957Z2W5-F1
#
_cell.length_a   1.000
_cell.length_b   1.000
_cell.length_c   1.000
_cell.angle_alpha   90.00
_cell.angle_beta   90.00
_cell.angle_gamma   90.00
#
_symmetry.space_group_name_H-M   'P 1'
#
loop_
_entity.id
_entity.type
_entity.pdbx_description
1 polymer ?
#
loop_
_entity_poly.entity_id
_entity_poly.type
_entity_poly.pdbx_seq_one_letter_code
_entity_poly.pdbx_strand_id
1 'polypeptide(L)'
;MTDTLDRLRRLQGLRRQRRAAQPDIPQADAPSSPADPSLAADAIGQQGDHPHEELAAGEVIENAAGSCYVVTARYPLSVRHGPHQLGAILAQSPDALATFHPQFGLHRHLDYTQALFLDTETTGLGAGAGIYAFMVGVGSFEPPAHPTTPADDLEFVVRQFFMRSPAEEGALLVALADLMERHAMTVTFNGRTFDLP
;
A
#
# COMPACT_ATOMS: atom_id res chain seq x y z
N MET A 1 17.70 18.40 -40.43
CA MET A 1 17.71 18.92 -39.04
C MET A 1 16.30 19.33 -38.72
N THR A 2 15.54 18.42 -38.11
CA THR A 2 14.10 18.58 -37.86
C THR A 2 13.90 19.52 -36.68
N ASP A 3 13.26 20.65 -36.93
CA ASP A 3 13.11 21.76 -35.98
C ASP A 3 12.29 21.32 -34.76
N THR A 4 12.75 21.70 -33.57
CA THR A 4 12.19 21.39 -32.25
C THR A 4 10.72 21.80 -32.15
N LEU A 5 10.32 22.81 -32.92
CA LEU A 5 8.94 23.29 -33.04
C LEU A 5 8.00 22.28 -33.74
N ASP A 6 8.49 21.50 -34.71
CA ASP A 6 7.70 20.45 -35.37
C ASP A 6 7.43 19.26 -34.44
N ARG A 7 8.37 18.98 -33.53
CA ARG A 7 8.20 17.95 -32.49
C ARG A 7 7.14 18.36 -31.46
N LEU A 8 7.12 19.62 -31.06
CA LEU A 8 6.13 20.17 -30.13
C LEU A 8 4.72 20.22 -30.74
N ARG A 9 4.59 20.59 -32.02
CA ARG A 9 3.31 20.58 -32.74
C ARG A 9 2.72 19.18 -32.87
N ARG A 10 3.55 18.16 -33.14
CA ARG A 10 3.11 16.75 -33.16
C ARG A 10 2.61 16.26 -31.80
N LEU A 11 3.29 16.63 -30.71
CA LEU A 11 2.88 16.26 -29.35
C LEU A 11 1.55 16.90 -28.92
N GLN A 12 1.29 18.15 -29.34
CA GLN A 12 0.02 18.82 -29.08
C GLN A 12 -1.15 18.23 -29.89
N GLY A 13 -0.91 17.77 -31.12
CA GLY A 13 -1.91 17.07 -31.94
C GLY A 13 -2.36 15.73 -31.34
N LEU A 14 -1.41 14.96 -30.79
CA LEU A 14 -1.67 13.66 -30.14
C LEU A 14 -2.50 13.79 -28.85
N ARG A 15 -2.34 14.89 -28.09
CA ARG A 15 -3.15 15.17 -26.89
C ARG A 15 -4.62 15.47 -27.21
N ARG A 16 -4.91 16.07 -28.37
CA ARG A 16 -6.30 16.34 -28.81
C ARG A 16 -7.01 15.07 -29.28
N GLN A 17 -6.30 14.17 -29.97
CA GLN A 17 -6.90 12.90 -30.44
C GLN A 17 -7.23 11.94 -29.29
N ARG A 18 -6.42 11.92 -28.22
CA ARG A 18 -6.71 11.08 -27.03
C ARG A 18 -7.96 11.48 -26.25
N ARG A 19 -8.39 12.74 -26.34
CA ARG A 19 -9.59 13.24 -25.65
C ARG A 19 -10.90 12.92 -26.39
N ALA A 20 -10.82 12.57 -27.69
CA ALA A 20 -11.98 12.30 -28.54
C ALA A 20 -12.32 10.80 -28.67
N ALA A 21 -11.51 9.90 -28.07
CA ALA A 21 -11.64 8.46 -28.23
C ALA A 21 -11.85 7.73 -26.89
N GLN A 22 -12.63 8.31 -25.98
CA GLN A 22 -13.18 7.57 -24.84
C GLN A 22 -14.50 6.93 -25.30
N PRO A 23 -14.67 5.61 -25.26
CA PRO A 23 -15.97 4.99 -25.51
C PRO A 23 -16.95 5.36 -24.38
N ASP A 24 -18.17 5.73 -24.73
CA ASP A 24 -19.28 5.94 -23.79
C ASP A 24 -19.60 4.61 -23.09
N ILE A 25 -19.34 4.54 -21.79
CA ILE A 25 -19.76 3.44 -20.93
C ILE A 25 -21.17 3.78 -20.44
N PRO A 26 -22.20 2.91 -20.63
CA PRO A 26 -23.52 3.14 -20.09
C PRO A 26 -23.45 3.25 -18.56
N GLN A 27 -24.02 4.31 -17.98
CA GLN A 27 -24.22 4.42 -16.54
C GLN A 27 -25.15 3.29 -16.08
N ALA A 28 -24.61 2.36 -15.31
CA ALA A 28 -25.41 1.42 -14.53
C ALA A 28 -25.95 2.17 -13.30
N ASP A 29 -27.26 2.03 -13.04
CA ASP A 29 -27.91 2.57 -11.85
C ASP A 29 -27.19 2.15 -10.58
N ALA A 30 -26.77 3.14 -9.79
CA ALA A 30 -26.16 2.91 -8.49
C ALA A 30 -27.21 2.33 -7.52
N PRO A 31 -26.90 1.27 -6.74
CA PRO A 31 -27.76 0.88 -5.64
C PRO A 31 -27.73 1.99 -4.58
N SER A 32 -28.92 2.43 -4.17
CA SER A 32 -29.12 3.40 -3.10
C SER A 32 -28.57 2.86 -1.77
N SER A 33 -27.53 3.53 -1.25
CA SER A 33 -27.01 3.29 0.09
C SER A 33 -27.97 3.89 1.14
N PRO A 34 -28.43 3.12 2.15
CA PRO A 34 -29.02 3.72 3.34
C PRO A 34 -27.89 3.95 4.35
N ALA A 35 -27.05 4.97 4.10
CA ALA A 35 -26.17 5.52 5.13
C ALA A 35 -26.86 6.76 5.70
N ASP A 36 -27.19 6.70 6.98
CA ASP A 36 -27.79 7.78 7.74
C ASP A 36 -26.88 9.03 7.68
N PRO A 37 -27.32 10.16 7.09
CA PRO A 37 -26.51 11.38 6.95
C PRO A 37 -26.17 12.04 8.29
N SER A 38 -26.83 11.63 9.37
CA SER A 38 -26.71 12.24 10.69
C SER A 38 -25.38 11.98 11.40
N LEU A 39 -24.56 11.02 10.96
CA LEU A 39 -23.24 10.74 11.57
C LEU A 39 -22.08 11.46 10.86
N ALA A 40 -22.32 12.05 9.69
CA ALA A 40 -21.29 12.76 8.92
C ALA A 40 -21.30 14.28 9.16
N ALA A 41 -22.37 14.83 9.72
CA ALA A 41 -22.57 16.27 9.85
C ALA A 41 -21.85 16.90 11.07
N ASP A 42 -21.61 16.13 12.14
CA ASP A 42 -20.98 16.66 13.36
C ASP A 42 -19.45 16.84 13.22
N ALA A 43 -18.85 16.38 12.13
CA ALA A 43 -17.40 16.45 11.91
C ALA A 43 -16.93 17.71 11.13
N ILE A 44 -17.85 18.58 10.68
CA ILE A 44 -17.52 19.71 9.77
C ILE A 44 -17.65 21.06 10.50
N GLY A 45 -17.17 21.14 11.74
CA GLY A 45 -17.39 22.30 12.59
C GLY A 45 -16.25 22.60 13.57
N GLN A 46 -15.07 22.93 13.06
CA GLN A 46 -14.14 23.95 13.58
C GLN A 46 -12.83 23.91 12.79
N GLN A 47 -12.64 24.85 11.87
CA GLN A 47 -11.34 25.09 11.22
C GLN A 47 -10.47 25.90 12.17
N GLY A 48 -9.68 25.19 12.98
CA GLY A 48 -8.54 25.71 13.73
C GLY A 48 -7.24 25.36 13.02
N ASP A 49 -6.26 26.26 13.08
CA ASP A 49 -4.90 26.08 12.58
C ASP A 49 -4.17 25.07 13.49
N HIS A 50 -4.32 23.77 13.22
CA HIS A 50 -3.64 22.71 13.96
C HIS A 50 -2.38 22.28 13.20
N PRO A 51 -1.18 22.31 13.84
CA PRO A 51 0.00 21.67 13.26
C PRO A 51 -0.28 20.16 13.05
N HIS A 52 0.54 19.48 12.25
CA HIS A 52 0.44 18.05 11.91
C HIS A 52 0.54 17.06 13.12
N GLU A 53 0.16 17.49 14.33
CA GLU A 53 0.59 17.01 15.65
C GLU A 53 -0.29 15.96 16.32
N GLU A 54 -1.21 15.31 15.61
CA GLU A 54 -1.66 13.98 16.04
C GLU A 54 -1.50 12.99 14.90
N LEU A 55 -0.23 12.60 14.67
CA LEU A 55 0.06 11.33 14.02
C LEU A 55 -0.78 10.25 14.73
N ALA A 56 -1.42 9.36 13.95
CA ALA A 56 -2.14 8.24 14.51
C ALA A 56 -1.25 7.53 15.55
N ALA A 57 -1.83 7.14 16.69
CA ALA A 57 -1.08 6.58 17.81
C ALA A 57 -0.17 5.43 17.35
N GLY A 58 1.13 5.69 17.43
CA GLY A 58 2.20 4.82 16.99
C GLY A 58 3.42 4.94 17.88
N GLU A 59 4.50 4.28 17.50
CA GLU A 59 5.73 4.16 18.28
C GLU A 59 6.96 4.57 17.47
N VAL A 60 8.01 4.98 18.19
CA VAL A 60 9.33 5.25 17.58
C VAL A 60 10.13 3.96 17.64
N ILE A 61 10.59 3.49 16.48
CA ILE A 61 11.57 2.40 16.38
C ILE A 61 12.96 3.02 16.28
N GLU A 62 13.91 2.53 17.08
CA GLU A 62 15.33 2.89 17.00
C GLU A 62 16.15 1.71 16.49
N ASN A 63 17.09 1.97 15.59
CA ASN A 63 18.04 0.98 15.09
C ASN A 63 19.41 1.63 14.78
N ALA A 64 20.33 0.87 14.19
CA ALA A 64 21.68 1.33 13.91
C ALA A 64 21.76 2.55 12.96
N ALA A 65 20.70 2.84 12.20
CA ALA A 65 20.64 3.95 11.26
C ALA A 65 19.83 5.16 11.77
N GLY A 66 19.34 5.12 13.02
CA GLY A 66 18.60 6.22 13.65
C GLY A 66 17.23 5.79 14.14
N SER A 67 16.22 6.66 13.98
CA SER A 67 14.85 6.39 14.41
C SER A 67 13.83 6.65 13.31
N CYS A 68 12.76 5.86 13.24
CA CYS A 68 11.59 6.12 12.41
C CYS A 68 10.30 5.92 13.21
N TYR A 69 9.18 6.47 12.73
CA TYR A 69 7.87 6.31 13.37
C TYR A 69 7.07 5.20 12.69
N VAL A 70 6.37 4.37 13.46
CA VAL A 70 5.50 3.32 12.93
C VAL A 70 4.12 3.38 13.58
N VAL A 71 3.08 3.18 12.76
CA VAL A 71 1.72 2.96 13.24
C VAL A 71 1.35 1.52 12.91
N THR A 72 0.85 0.78 13.90
CA THR A 72 0.47 -0.63 13.75
C THR A 72 -1.03 -0.80 13.99
N ALA A 73 -1.72 -1.43 13.03
CA ALA A 73 -3.10 -1.84 13.15
C ALA A 73 -3.22 -3.36 12.96
N ARG A 74 -4.10 -4.00 13.72
CA ARG A 74 -4.32 -5.46 13.67
C ARG A 74 -5.78 -5.74 13.35
N TYR A 75 -6.02 -6.64 12.41
CA TYR A 75 -7.34 -6.95 11.90
C TYR A 75 -7.64 -8.45 12.01
N PRO A 76 -8.78 -8.84 12.58
CA PRO A 76 -9.26 -10.21 12.49
C PRO A 76 -9.46 -10.62 11.03
N LEU A 77 -9.14 -11.88 10.72
CA LEU A 77 -9.31 -12.40 9.35
C LEU A 77 -10.75 -12.42 8.85
N SER A 78 -11.72 -12.34 9.77
CA SER A 78 -13.15 -12.27 9.48
C SER A 78 -13.62 -10.88 9.01
N VAL A 79 -12.78 -9.84 9.12
CA VAL A 79 -13.08 -8.50 8.59
C VAL A 79 -13.37 -8.60 7.10
N ARG A 80 -14.41 -7.88 6.65
CA ARG A 80 -14.87 -7.93 5.26
C ARG A 80 -14.49 -6.67 4.49
N HIS A 81 -13.99 -6.87 3.28
CA HIS A 81 -13.80 -5.84 2.27
C HIS A 81 -14.65 -6.19 1.04
N GLY A 82 -15.74 -5.46 0.86
CA GLY A 82 -16.78 -5.81 -0.12
C GLY A 82 -17.34 -7.22 0.17
N PRO A 83 -17.38 -8.13 -0.82
CA PRO A 83 -17.93 -9.46 -0.61
C PRO A 83 -16.99 -10.42 0.11
N HIS A 84 -15.67 -10.13 0.18
CA HIS A 84 -14.65 -11.06 0.65
C HIS A 84 -14.23 -10.78 2.10
N GLN A 85 -13.90 -11.84 2.83
CA GLN A 85 -13.17 -11.74 4.10
C GLN A 85 -11.68 -11.56 3.84
N LEU A 86 -10.99 -10.85 4.72
CA LEU A 86 -9.56 -10.58 4.61
C LEU A 86 -8.74 -11.89 4.58
N GLY A 87 -9.10 -12.87 5.41
CA GLY A 87 -8.46 -14.19 5.42
C GLY A 87 -8.77 -15.09 4.22
N ALA A 88 -9.65 -14.69 3.30
CA ALA A 88 -10.04 -15.54 2.17
C ALA A 88 -8.85 -15.90 1.26
N ILE A 89 -7.81 -15.05 1.22
CA ILE A 89 -6.59 -15.30 0.46
C ILE A 89 -5.80 -16.51 0.99
N LEU A 90 -5.90 -16.84 2.27
CA LEU A 90 -5.20 -17.98 2.89
C LEU A 90 -5.73 -19.34 2.42
N ALA A 91 -6.92 -19.38 1.81
CA ALA A 91 -7.44 -20.58 1.16
C ALA A 91 -6.92 -20.75 -0.29
N GLN A 92 -6.18 -19.76 -0.80
CA GLN A 92 -5.58 -19.80 -2.13
C GLN A 92 -4.12 -20.24 -2.04
N SER A 93 -3.62 -20.85 -3.11
CA SER A 93 -2.21 -21.19 -3.23
C SER A 93 -1.51 -20.22 -4.17
N PRO A 94 -0.37 -19.63 -3.77
CA PRO A 94 0.46 -18.81 -4.65
C PRO A 94 0.87 -19.53 -5.95
N ASP A 95 1.01 -20.86 -5.91
CA ASP A 95 1.41 -21.66 -7.10
C ASP A 95 0.39 -21.60 -8.24
N ALA A 96 -0.85 -21.20 -7.98
CA ALA A 96 -1.87 -20.96 -8.99
C ALA A 96 -1.44 -19.88 -10.01
N LEU A 97 -0.56 -18.96 -9.60
CA LEU A 97 0.01 -17.91 -10.46
C LEU A 97 1.30 -18.35 -11.17
N ALA A 98 1.91 -19.48 -10.78
CA ALA A 98 3.21 -19.91 -11.29
C ALA A 98 3.23 -20.16 -12.81
N THR A 99 2.13 -20.70 -13.36
CA THR A 99 2.01 -20.94 -14.82
C THR A 99 2.02 -19.63 -15.63
N PHE A 100 1.46 -18.56 -15.07
CA PHE A 100 1.39 -17.26 -15.73
C PHE A 100 2.66 -16.42 -15.49
N HIS A 101 3.36 -16.68 -14.38
CA HIS A 101 4.52 -15.93 -13.93
C HIS A 101 5.64 -16.84 -13.42
N PRO A 102 6.25 -17.69 -14.29
CA PRO A 102 7.25 -18.67 -13.88
C PRO A 102 8.51 -18.04 -13.24
N GLN A 103 8.82 -16.81 -13.62
CA GLN A 103 9.94 -16.02 -13.09
C GLN A 103 9.73 -15.53 -11.65
N PHE A 104 8.56 -15.77 -11.04
CA PHE A 104 8.29 -15.39 -9.65
C PHE A 104 8.78 -16.46 -8.66
N GLY A 105 9.13 -17.67 -9.13
CA GLY A 105 9.61 -18.73 -8.25
C GLY A 105 8.56 -19.19 -7.22
N LEU A 106 7.27 -19.14 -7.58
CA LEU A 106 6.15 -19.55 -6.72
C LEU A 106 6.08 -21.08 -6.60
N HIS A 107 7.09 -21.68 -5.97
CA HIS A 107 7.26 -23.12 -5.81
C HIS A 107 6.18 -23.73 -4.88
N ARG A 108 6.02 -25.06 -4.94
CA ARG A 108 4.95 -25.86 -4.28
C ARG A 108 4.87 -25.86 -2.74
N HIS A 109 5.52 -24.93 -2.06
CA HIS A 109 5.54 -24.86 -0.60
C HIS A 109 5.34 -23.45 -0.03
N LEU A 110 5.07 -22.45 -0.88
CA LEU A 110 4.77 -21.11 -0.42
C LEU A 110 3.30 -20.99 -0.05
N ASP A 111 3.05 -20.31 1.06
CA ASP A 111 1.73 -19.93 1.53
C ASP A 111 1.66 -18.41 1.72
N TYR A 112 0.48 -17.82 1.58
CA TYR A 112 0.24 -16.41 1.82
C TYR A 112 0.49 -16.00 3.27
N THR A 113 0.48 -16.93 4.23
CA THR A 113 0.94 -16.66 5.60
C THR A 113 2.41 -16.22 5.68
N GLN A 114 3.22 -16.55 4.67
CA GLN A 114 4.63 -16.18 4.56
C GLN A 114 4.85 -14.95 3.68
N ALA A 115 3.77 -14.27 3.27
CA ALA A 115 3.81 -13.12 2.38
C ALA A 115 3.93 -11.81 3.15
N LEU A 116 4.76 -10.91 2.61
CA LEU A 116 4.79 -9.51 2.97
C LEU A 116 4.11 -8.68 1.88
N PHE A 117 2.99 -8.04 2.20
CA PHE A 117 2.32 -7.11 1.31
C PHE A 117 2.97 -5.74 1.46
N LEU A 118 3.34 -5.08 0.37
CA LEU A 118 4.08 -3.82 0.41
C LEU A 118 3.51 -2.83 -0.60
N ASP A 119 3.41 -1.59 -0.15
CA ASP A 119 2.98 -0.43 -0.93
C ASP A 119 3.71 0.82 -0.41
N THR A 120 4.09 1.73 -1.31
CA THR A 120 4.84 2.94 -0.97
C THR A 120 4.11 4.21 -1.39
N GLU A 121 4.12 5.20 -0.50
CA GLU A 121 3.71 6.57 -0.84
C GLU A 121 4.95 7.44 -0.96
N THR A 122 5.08 8.11 -2.10
CA THR A 122 6.28 8.86 -2.47
C THR A 122 5.95 10.32 -2.75
N THR A 123 6.96 11.19 -2.66
CA THR A 123 6.79 12.61 -2.99
C THR A 123 6.61 12.89 -4.49
N GLY A 124 6.66 11.86 -5.35
CA GLY A 124 6.39 11.99 -6.78
C GLY A 124 6.62 10.70 -7.57
N LEU A 125 6.15 10.67 -8.82
CA LEU A 125 6.07 9.44 -9.63
C LEU A 125 7.31 9.12 -10.49
N GLY A 126 8.45 9.79 -10.24
CA GLY A 126 9.65 9.66 -11.08
C GLY A 126 10.89 9.19 -10.31
N ALA A 127 11.91 8.71 -11.01
CA ALA A 127 13.19 8.29 -10.42
C ALA A 127 14.20 9.46 -10.29
N GLY A 128 13.70 10.69 -10.13
CA GLY A 128 14.54 11.89 -10.04
C GLY A 128 15.10 12.10 -8.63
N ALA A 129 16.19 12.87 -8.52
CA ALA A 129 16.70 13.29 -7.22
C ALA A 129 15.62 14.05 -6.42
N GLY A 130 15.44 13.69 -5.15
CA GLY A 130 14.46 14.30 -4.25
C GLY A 130 13.11 13.59 -4.17
N ILE A 131 12.93 12.48 -4.91
CA ILE A 131 11.81 11.57 -4.69
C ILE A 131 12.18 10.55 -3.63
N TYR A 132 11.37 10.46 -2.58
CA TYR A 132 11.57 9.51 -1.48
C TYR A 132 10.21 8.93 -1.05
N ALA A 133 10.22 7.71 -0.52
CA ALA A 133 9.07 7.06 0.07
C ALA A 133 8.87 7.59 1.50
N PHE A 134 7.97 8.58 1.65
CA PHE A 134 7.73 9.20 2.96
C PHE A 134 6.86 8.33 3.88
N MET A 135 6.12 7.39 3.30
CA MET A 135 5.40 6.36 4.02
C MET A 135 5.52 5.02 3.29
N VAL A 136 5.79 3.95 4.04
CA VAL A 136 5.78 2.57 3.52
C VAL A 136 4.76 1.76 4.30
N GLY A 137 3.74 1.29 3.60
CA GLY A 137 2.72 0.39 4.12
C GLY A 137 3.15 -1.06 3.95
N VAL A 138 3.04 -1.82 5.04
CA VAL A 138 3.40 -3.23 5.07
C VAL A 138 2.31 -4.06 5.73
N GLY A 139 1.86 -5.11 5.07
CA GLY A 139 0.90 -6.08 5.59
C GLY A 139 1.51 -7.46 5.76
N SER A 140 1.17 -8.17 6.84
CA SER A 140 1.64 -9.54 7.11
C SER A 140 0.62 -10.30 7.94
N PHE A 141 0.62 -11.62 7.85
CA PHE A 141 -0.17 -12.46 8.75
C PHE A 141 0.68 -12.85 9.95
N GLU A 142 0.19 -12.57 11.15
CA GLU A 142 0.92 -12.82 12.40
C GLU A 142 0.05 -13.52 13.43
N PRO A 143 0.65 -14.27 14.37
CA PRO A 143 -0.07 -14.76 15.54
C PRO A 143 -0.75 -13.62 16.31
N PRO A 144 -1.90 -13.86 16.96
CA PRO A 144 -2.66 -12.83 17.64
C PRO A 144 -1.87 -12.20 18.79
N ALA A 145 -2.05 -10.89 18.99
CA ALA A 145 -1.38 -10.18 20.08
C ALA A 145 -1.94 -10.55 21.45
N HIS A 146 -3.22 -10.95 21.53
CA HIS A 146 -3.87 -11.28 22.79
C HIS A 146 -3.70 -12.78 23.12
N PRO A 147 -3.11 -13.13 24.27
CA PRO A 147 -2.92 -14.53 24.68
C PRO A 147 -4.20 -15.33 24.95
N THR A 148 -5.38 -14.71 24.92
CA THR A 148 -6.67 -15.43 25.06
C THR A 148 -7.25 -15.83 23.71
N THR A 149 -6.73 -15.29 22.61
CA THR A 149 -7.07 -15.74 21.27
C THR A 149 -6.40 -17.09 21.03
N PRO A 150 -7.09 -18.08 20.43
CA PRO A 150 -6.50 -19.38 20.09
C PRO A 150 -5.16 -19.22 19.35
N ALA A 151 -4.16 -20.01 19.74
CA ALA A 151 -2.81 -19.91 19.16
C ALA A 151 -2.75 -20.26 17.66
N ASP A 152 -3.75 -20.98 17.16
CA ASP A 152 -3.89 -21.35 15.75
C ASP A 152 -4.57 -20.26 14.90
N ASP A 153 -5.08 -19.18 15.52
CA ASP A 153 -5.60 -18.03 14.78
C ASP A 153 -4.46 -17.14 14.28
N LEU A 154 -4.75 -16.39 13.23
CA LEU A 154 -3.88 -15.34 12.71
C LEU A 154 -4.65 -14.01 12.69
N GLU A 155 -3.91 -12.91 12.71
CA GLU A 155 -4.40 -11.58 12.43
C GLU A 155 -3.64 -11.01 11.24
N PHE A 156 -4.29 -10.16 10.46
CA PHE A 156 -3.59 -9.36 9.46
C PHE A 156 -3.08 -8.09 10.12
N VAL A 157 -1.78 -7.90 10.12
CA VAL A 157 -1.10 -6.78 10.78
C VAL A 157 -0.60 -5.83 9.71
N VAL A 158 -1.10 -4.59 9.77
CA VAL A 158 -0.67 -3.48 8.93
C VAL A 158 0.26 -2.60 9.73
N ARG A 159 1.46 -2.37 9.21
CA ARG A 159 2.44 -1.41 9.72
C ARG A 159 2.64 -0.31 8.69
N GLN A 160 2.50 0.93 9.10
CA GLN A 160 2.79 2.09 8.28
C GLN A 160 4.01 2.78 8.88
N PHE A 161 5.14 2.67 8.20
CA PHE A 161 6.36 3.38 8.55
C PHE A 161 6.29 4.78 7.97
N PHE A 162 6.61 5.79 8.77
CA PHE A 162 6.61 7.19 8.38
C PHE A 162 8.00 7.79 8.57
N MET A 163 8.43 8.58 7.59
CA MET A 163 9.55 9.49 7.75
C MET A 163 9.04 10.87 8.14
N ARG A 164 9.38 11.34 9.34
CA ARG A 164 9.09 12.71 9.80
C ARG A 164 10.07 13.72 9.22
N SER A 165 11.24 13.24 8.80
CA SER A 165 12.23 14.01 8.04
C SER A 165 13.04 13.07 7.13
N PRO A 166 13.68 13.59 6.06
CA PRO A 166 14.49 12.76 5.16
C PRO A 166 15.68 12.05 5.84
N ALA A 167 16.13 12.52 7.00
CA ALA A 167 17.21 11.88 7.75
C ALA A 167 16.79 10.51 8.34
N GLU A 168 15.49 10.22 8.41
CA GLU A 168 14.96 8.95 8.95
C GLU A 168 14.92 7.82 7.92
N GLU A 169 15.25 8.08 6.66
CA GLU A 169 15.22 7.09 5.57
C GLU A 169 16.06 5.85 5.89
N GLY A 170 17.28 6.03 6.39
CA GLY A 170 18.13 4.91 6.76
C GLY A 170 17.50 4.02 7.83
N ALA A 171 16.89 4.62 8.86
CA ALA A 171 16.23 3.88 9.92
C ALA A 171 15.00 3.11 9.41
N LEU A 172 14.19 3.74 8.55
CA LEU A 172 13.03 3.10 7.93
C LEU A 172 13.47 1.90 7.08
N LEU A 173 14.47 2.08 6.20
CA LEU A 173 14.94 1.03 5.30
C LEU A 173 15.53 -0.17 6.04
N VAL A 174 16.26 0.05 7.15
CA VAL A 174 16.74 -1.03 8.01
C VAL A 174 15.58 -1.81 8.63
N ALA A 175 14.59 -1.11 9.20
CA ALA A 175 13.42 -1.77 9.79
C ALA A 175 12.60 -2.56 8.75
N LEU A 176 12.50 -2.04 7.52
CA LEU A 176 11.85 -2.72 6.42
C LEU A 176 12.62 -3.96 5.97
N ALA A 177 13.95 -3.87 5.84
CA ALA A 177 14.81 -5.00 5.49
C ALA A 177 14.69 -6.14 6.50
N ASP A 178 14.78 -5.84 7.81
CA ASP A 178 14.60 -6.83 8.88
C ASP A 178 13.24 -7.52 8.80
N LEU A 179 12.18 -6.79 8.44
CA LEU A 179 10.84 -7.34 8.26
C LEU A 179 10.72 -8.20 7.01
N MET A 180 11.31 -7.77 5.90
CA MET A 180 11.35 -8.53 4.63
C MET A 180 12.09 -9.85 4.77
N GLU A 181 13.21 -9.89 5.51
CA GLU A 181 13.99 -11.12 5.73
C GLU A 181 13.22 -12.24 6.45
N ARG A 182 12.16 -11.89 7.20
CA ARG A 182 11.30 -12.86 7.89
C ARG A 182 10.26 -13.51 6.99
N HIS A 183 10.10 -13.03 5.76
CA HIS A 183 9.05 -13.44 4.83
C HIS A 183 9.65 -14.09 3.59
N ALA A 184 8.94 -15.07 3.04
CA ALA A 184 9.42 -15.84 1.89
C ALA A 184 8.98 -15.25 0.54
N MET A 185 8.00 -14.33 0.57
CA MET A 185 7.39 -13.74 -0.62
C MET A 185 7.01 -12.29 -0.37
N THR A 186 7.18 -11.43 -1.37
CA THR A 186 6.65 -10.07 -1.37
C THR A 186 5.51 -9.94 -2.37
N VAL A 187 4.41 -9.32 -1.95
CA VAL A 187 3.24 -9.04 -2.78
C VAL A 187 3.09 -7.52 -2.89
N THR A 188 3.03 -7.01 -4.11
CA THR A 188 2.90 -5.57 -4.39
C THR A 188 1.93 -5.35 -5.54
N PHE A 189 1.40 -4.14 -5.68
CA PHE A 189 0.74 -3.72 -6.90
C PHE A 189 1.67 -2.83 -7.74
N ASN A 190 2.14 -3.34 -8.89
CA ASN A 190 3.10 -2.63 -9.75
C ASN A 190 4.50 -2.37 -9.15
N GLY A 191 4.83 -3.02 -8.04
CA GLY A 191 6.06 -2.73 -7.29
C GLY A 191 7.37 -3.13 -7.93
N ARG A 192 7.36 -4.01 -8.95
CA ARG A 192 8.56 -4.29 -9.75
C ARG A 192 9.12 -3.07 -10.47
N THR A 193 8.29 -2.08 -10.75
CA THR A 193 8.68 -0.86 -11.47
C THR A 193 8.67 0.38 -10.59
N PHE A 194 8.21 0.26 -9.34
CA PHE A 194 7.95 1.40 -8.48
C PHE A 194 8.42 1.16 -7.04
N ASP A 195 7.76 0.28 -6.29
CA ASP A 195 8.01 0.12 -4.86
C ASP A 195 9.35 -0.55 -4.49
N LEU A 196 9.86 -1.46 -5.33
CA LEU A 196 11.04 -2.28 -5.02
C LEU A 196 12.38 -1.77 -5.57
N PRO A 197 12.46 -1.22 -6.81
CA PRO A 197 13.71 -0.68 -7.36
C PRO A 197 14.16 0.62 -6.68
#